data_AF-A0A2R8BC32-F1
#
_entry.id   AF-A0A2R8BC32-F1
#
_cell.length_a   1.000
_cell.length_b   1.000
_cell.length_c   1.000
_cell.angle_alpha   90.00
_cell.angle_beta   90.00
_cell.angle_gamma   90.00
#
_symmetry.space_group_name_H-M   'P 1'
#
loop_
_entity.id
_entity.type
_entity.pdbx_description
1 polymer ?
#
loop_
_entity_poly.entity_id
_entity_poly.type
_entity_poly.pdbx_seq_one_letter_code
_entity_poly.pdbx_strand_id
1 'polypeptide(L)'
;MLECHYGVRMCGGVLHSINTRLDAAIIAFQLDHAMSKIVIVDSELLPLMQEARVLAEVDPLAILVDDPEYDGARMAFDGPDCENFVVGGDPTFDWLMPEDEWDAISINYTSGTTGDPKGVVSHHRGAYLLA
;
A
#
# COMPACT_ATOMS: atom_id res chain seq x y z
N MET A 1 5.98 -8.39 0.79
CA MET A 1 5.23 -7.51 1.74
C MET A 1 6.04 -7.00 2.95
N LEU A 2 6.88 -7.81 3.63
CA LEU A 2 7.67 -7.32 4.79
C LEU A 2 8.59 -6.14 4.42
N GLU A 3 9.18 -6.15 3.24
CA GLU A 3 10.06 -5.09 2.75
C GLU A 3 9.35 -3.73 2.71
N CYS A 4 8.06 -3.70 2.32
CA CYS A 4 7.27 -2.47 2.28
C CYS A 4 7.07 -1.86 3.68
N HIS A 5 7.07 -2.68 4.74
CA HIS A 5 7.01 -2.17 6.12
C HIS A 5 8.25 -1.37 6.50
N TYR A 6 9.36 -1.49 5.78
CA TYR A 6 10.57 -0.71 6.03
C TYR A 6 10.80 0.30 4.90
N GLY A 7 10.86 -0.16 3.65
CA GLY A 7 11.18 0.66 2.49
C GLY A 7 10.27 1.87 2.31
N VAL A 8 8.95 1.71 2.48
CA VAL A 8 8.01 2.83 2.34
C VAL A 8 8.35 3.96 3.33
N ARG A 9 8.65 3.60 4.59
CA ARG A 9 8.93 4.56 5.66
C ARG A 9 10.32 5.16 5.52
N MET A 10 11.30 4.35 5.09
CA MET A 10 12.67 4.80 4.79
C MET A 10 12.72 5.77 3.60
N CYS A 11 11.69 5.80 2.77
CA CYS A 11 11.52 6.79 1.70
C CYS A 11 10.58 7.93 2.10
N GLY A 12 10.25 8.10 3.38
CA GLY A 12 9.37 9.17 3.89
C GLY A 12 7.88 8.98 3.58
N GLY A 13 7.47 7.79 3.14
CA GLY A 13 6.09 7.45 2.84
C GLY A 13 5.30 6.94 4.06
N VAL A 14 3.97 7.06 3.97
CA VAL A 14 3.02 6.51 4.94
C VAL A 14 2.53 5.15 4.45
N LEU A 15 2.73 4.10 5.24
CA LEU A 15 2.28 2.76 4.86
C LEU A 15 0.77 2.60 5.06
N HIS A 16 0.03 2.31 3.99
CA HIS A 16 -1.38 1.98 4.02
C HIS A 16 -1.60 0.50 3.70
N SER A 17 -1.77 -0.33 4.73
CA SER A 17 -2.13 -1.74 4.53
C SER A 17 -3.64 -1.91 4.35
N ILE A 18 -4.02 -2.58 3.27
CA ILE A 18 -5.42 -2.82 2.89
C ILE A 18 -5.75 -4.29 3.14
N ASN A 19 -6.89 -4.56 3.78
CA ASN A 19 -7.37 -5.91 4.02
C ASN A 19 -7.87 -6.54 2.72
N THR A 20 -7.26 -7.65 2.32
CA THR A 20 -7.51 -8.36 1.06
C THR A 20 -8.90 -9.02 0.98
N ARG A 21 -9.64 -9.06 2.09
CA ARG A 21 -11.01 -9.59 2.17
C ARG A 21 -12.10 -8.53 1.92
N LEU A 22 -11.71 -7.29 1.66
CA LEU A 22 -12.65 -6.21 1.36
C LEU A 22 -13.07 -6.28 -0.11
N ASP A 23 -14.25 -5.75 -0.41
CA ASP A 23 -14.70 -5.57 -1.79
C ASP A 23 -14.03 -4.36 -2.46
N ALA A 24 -14.16 -4.31 -3.79
CA ALA A 24 -13.55 -3.26 -4.61
C ALA A 24 -14.02 -1.85 -4.24
N ALA A 25 -15.29 -1.68 -3.86
CA ALA A 25 -15.85 -0.37 -3.54
C ALA A 25 -15.26 0.20 -2.25
N ILE A 26 -15.10 -0.64 -1.22
CA ILE A 26 -14.45 -0.23 0.02
C ILE A 26 -12.96 0.02 -0.17
N ILE A 27 -12.28 -0.77 -1.02
CA ILE A 27 -10.88 -0.52 -1.37
C ILE A 27 -10.74 0.84 -2.07
N ALA A 28 -11.57 1.10 -3.08
CA ALA A 28 -11.59 2.37 -3.82
C ALA A 28 -11.78 3.57 -2.88
N PHE A 29 -12.79 3.50 -1.99
CA PHE A 29 -13.00 4.51 -0.96
C PHE A 29 -11.76 4.77 -0.12
N GLN A 30 -11.07 3.72 0.33
CA GLN A 30 -9.85 3.89 1.13
C GLN A 30 -8.71 4.52 0.33
N LEU A 31 -8.55 4.16 -0.94
CA LEU A 31 -7.54 4.75 -1.84
C LEU A 31 -7.78 6.25 -2.01
N ASP A 32 -9.02 6.64 -2.28
CA ASP A 32 -9.42 8.04 -2.45
C ASP A 32 -9.23 8.84 -1.15
N HIS A 33 -9.77 8.32 -0.04
CA HIS A 33 -9.73 9.00 1.24
C HIS A 33 -8.30 9.11 1.81
N ALA A 34 -7.42 8.14 1.52
CA ALA A 34 -6.00 8.22 1.86
C ALA A 34 -5.14 8.98 0.84
N MET A 35 -5.73 9.39 -0.31
CA MET A 35 -5.01 9.98 -1.44
C MET A 35 -3.82 9.14 -1.92
N SER A 36 -4.00 7.82 -1.96
CA SER A 36 -2.94 6.85 -2.25
C SER A 36 -2.21 7.14 -3.56
N LYS A 37 -0.88 7.03 -3.54
CA LYS A 37 0.00 7.35 -4.69
C LYS A 37 0.58 6.14 -5.38
N ILE A 38 0.80 5.07 -4.63
CA ILE A 38 1.36 3.81 -5.10
C ILE A 38 0.55 2.69 -4.46
N VAL A 39 0.28 1.64 -5.22
CA VAL A 39 -0.30 0.39 -4.72
C VAL A 39 0.59 -0.77 -5.13
N ILE A 40 0.96 -1.60 -4.16
CA ILE A 40 1.73 -2.82 -4.38
C ILE A 40 0.75 -3.97 -4.17
N VAL A 41 0.61 -4.85 -5.15
CA VAL A 41 -0.44 -5.88 -5.17
C VAL A 41 0.11 -7.21 -5.65
N ASP A 42 -0.23 -8.29 -4.95
CA ASP A 42 0.08 -9.66 -5.38
C ASP A 42 -0.76 -10.06 -6.60
N SER A 43 -0.20 -10.91 -7.45
CA SER A 43 -0.84 -11.38 -8.69
C SER A 43 -2.23 -11.99 -8.48
N GLU A 44 -2.46 -12.70 -7.37
CA GLU A 44 -3.75 -13.26 -6.99
C GLU A 44 -4.84 -12.19 -6.79
N LEU A 45 -4.48 -11.00 -6.31
CA LEU A 45 -5.40 -9.93 -5.94
C LEU A 45 -5.54 -8.85 -7.02
N LEU A 46 -4.79 -8.99 -8.12
CA LEU A 46 -4.80 -8.04 -9.21
C LEU A 46 -6.21 -7.81 -9.80
N PRO A 47 -7.08 -8.83 -10.00
CA PRO A 47 -8.44 -8.59 -10.49
C PRO A 47 -9.26 -7.66 -9.57
N LEU A 48 -9.23 -7.94 -8.26
CA LEU A 48 -9.91 -7.11 -7.25
C LEU A 48 -9.37 -5.67 -7.23
N MET A 49 -8.04 -5.51 -7.33
CA MET A 49 -7.42 -4.19 -7.36
C MET A 49 -7.76 -3.41 -8.64
N GLN A 50 -7.87 -4.07 -9.79
CA GLN A 50 -8.32 -3.42 -11.02
C GLN A 50 -9.76 -2.93 -10.93
N GLU A 51 -10.66 -3.75 -10.36
CA GLU A 51 -12.03 -3.31 -10.09
C GLU A 51 -12.06 -2.07 -9.17
N ALA A 52 -11.25 -2.07 -8.11
CA ALA A 52 -11.15 -0.93 -7.20
C ALA A 52 -10.61 0.33 -7.89
N ARG A 53 -9.58 0.19 -8.75
CA ARG A 53 -9.00 1.33 -9.50
C ARG A 53 -9.96 1.93 -10.53
N VAL A 54 -10.89 1.15 -11.07
CA VAL A 54 -11.95 1.67 -11.95
C VAL A 54 -12.96 2.53 -11.17
N LEU A 55 -13.15 2.23 -9.88
CA LEU A 55 -14.08 2.95 -9.00
C LEU A 55 -13.45 4.16 -8.32
N ALA A 56 -12.14 4.12 -8.06
CA ALA A 56 -11.41 5.19 -7.39
C ALA A 56 -11.25 6.44 -8.29
N GLU A 57 -11.24 7.62 -7.68
CA GLU A 57 -10.88 8.88 -8.34
C GLU A 57 -9.37 9.07 -8.45
N VAL A 58 -8.61 8.56 -7.47
CA VAL A 58 -7.14 8.54 -7.53
C VAL A 58 -6.62 7.44 -8.45
N ASP A 59 -5.54 7.73 -9.17
CA ASP A 59 -4.85 6.77 -10.03
C ASP A 59 -3.43 6.48 -9.49
N PRO A 60 -3.29 5.62 -8.46
CA PRO A 60 -1.99 5.28 -7.92
C PRO A 60 -1.20 4.42 -8.92
N LEU A 61 0.13 4.60 -8.92
CA LEU A 61 1.03 3.67 -9.63
C LEU A 61 0.85 2.27 -9.05
N ALA A 62 0.41 1.33 -9.87
CA ALA A 62 0.33 -0.07 -9.49
C ALA A 62 1.67 -0.78 -9.75
N ILE A 63 2.15 -1.52 -8.76
CA ILE A 63 3.33 -2.37 -8.82
C ILE A 63 2.87 -3.79 -8.52
N LEU A 64 3.15 -4.71 -9.43
CA LEU A 64 2.75 -6.11 -9.30
C LEU A 64 3.83 -6.91 -8.61
N VAL A 65 3.47 -7.68 -7.59
CA VAL A 65 4.31 -8.74 -7.05
C VAL A 65 3.93 -10.03 -7.76
N ASP A 66 4.78 -10.52 -8.67
CA ASP A 66 4.58 -11.81 -9.32
C ASP A 66 5.04 -12.93 -8.38
N ASP A 67 4.09 -13.53 -7.66
CA ASP A 67 4.35 -14.67 -6.81
C ASP A 67 4.61 -15.93 -7.68
N PRO A 68 5.84 -16.51 -7.65
CA PRO A 68 6.15 -17.72 -8.41
C PRO A 68 5.42 -18.97 -7.89
N GLU A 69 4.93 -18.95 -6.64
CA GLU A 69 4.18 -20.05 -6.04
C GLU A 69 2.68 -19.99 -6.40
N TYR A 70 2.20 -18.86 -6.91
CA TYR A 70 0.82 -18.73 -7.37
C TYR A 70 0.59 -19.51 -8.68
N ASP A 71 -0.25 -20.54 -8.62
CA ASP A 71 -0.58 -21.43 -9.73
C ASP A 71 -1.91 -21.08 -10.43
N GLY A 72 -2.59 -20.04 -9.95
CA GLY A 72 -3.85 -19.55 -10.50
C GLY A 72 -3.72 -18.82 -11.84
N ALA A 73 -4.87 -18.42 -12.38
CA ALA A 73 -4.92 -17.68 -13.64
C ALA A 73 -4.29 -16.30 -13.46
N ARG A 74 -3.25 -16.00 -14.25
CA ARG A 74 -2.61 -14.68 -14.29
C ARG A 74 -3.36 -13.78 -15.26
N MET A 75 -3.71 -12.59 -14.78
CA MET A 75 -4.26 -11.54 -15.62
C MET A 75 -3.11 -10.70 -16.21
N ALA A 76 -3.27 -10.24 -17.46
CA ALA A 76 -2.29 -9.35 -18.06
C ALA A 76 -2.20 -8.04 -17.26
N PHE A 77 -0.98 -7.58 -17.01
CA PHE A 77 -0.69 -6.36 -16.29
C PHE A 77 0.30 -5.52 -17.09
N ASP A 78 -0.07 -4.27 -17.36
CA ASP A 78 0.79 -3.30 -18.02
C ASP A 78 1.33 -2.31 -16.97
N GLY A 79 2.39 -2.73 -16.29
CA GLY A 79 3.01 -1.96 -15.20
C GLY A 79 4.27 -2.63 -14.68
N PRO A 80 4.99 -1.97 -13.76
CA PRO A 80 6.22 -2.50 -13.20
C PRO A 80 5.96 -3.75 -12.35
N ASP A 81 6.80 -4.75 -12.58
CA ASP A 81 7.00 -5.86 -11.65
C ASP A 81 7.85 -5.40 -10.46
N CYS A 82 7.54 -5.89 -9.26
CA CYS A 82 8.14 -5.45 -8.00
C CYS A 82 9.64 -5.74 -7.94
N GLU A 83 10.08 -6.93 -8.35
CA GLU A 83 11.50 -7.30 -8.33
C GLU A 83 12.30 -6.42 -9.28
N ASN A 84 11.78 -6.21 -10.50
CA ASN A 84 12.41 -5.30 -11.46
C ASN A 84 12.39 -3.84 -10.98
N PHE A 85 11.33 -3.41 -10.29
CA PHE A 85 11.24 -2.08 -9.71
C PHE A 85 12.30 -1.87 -8.63
N VAL A 86 12.53 -2.86 -7.76
CA VAL A 86 13.56 -2.82 -6.72
C VAL A 86 14.96 -2.75 -7.32
N VAL A 87 15.25 -3.53 -8.38
CA VAL A 87 16.54 -3.49 -9.09
C VAL A 87 16.84 -2.10 -9.68
N GLY A 88 15.80 -1.35 -10.05
CA GLY A 88 15.93 0.03 -10.54
C GLY A 88 16.23 1.07 -9.46
N GLY A 89 16.17 0.69 -8.17
CA GLY A 89 16.46 1.58 -7.05
C GLY A 89 17.95 1.91 -6.91
N ASP A 90 18.25 2.99 -6.18
CA ASP A 90 19.62 3.36 -5.82
C ASP A 90 20.08 2.54 -4.60
N PRO A 91 21.08 1.63 -4.73
CA PRO A 91 21.57 0.83 -3.61
C PRO A 91 22.30 1.66 -2.54
N THR A 92 22.62 2.92 -2.85
CA THR A 92 23.26 3.89 -1.95
C THR A 92 22.32 5.00 -1.51
N PHE A 93 21.01 4.83 -1.69
CA PHE A 93 20.01 5.78 -1.23
C PHE A 93 20.15 6.04 0.28
N ASP A 94 20.38 7.31 0.64
CA ASP A 94 20.34 7.75 2.02
C ASP A 94 18.88 7.82 2.49
N TRP A 95 18.49 6.84 3.30
CA TRP A 95 17.16 6.78 3.89
C TRP A 95 16.75 8.09 4.60
N LEU A 96 15.47 8.44 4.47
CA LEU A 96 14.90 9.64 5.07
C LEU A 96 14.49 9.34 6.51
N MET A 97 15.12 10.05 7.45
CA MET A 97 14.66 10.09 8.83
C MET A 97 13.39 10.96 8.92
N PRO A 98 12.43 10.63 9.79
CA PRO A 98 11.30 11.51 10.05
C PRO A 98 11.79 12.87 10.54
N GLU A 99 11.20 13.95 10.05
CA GLU A 99 11.50 15.31 10.50
C GLU A 99 10.92 15.53 11.91
N ASP A 100 9.73 14.97 12.16
CA ASP A 100 9.09 14.91 13.48
C ASP A 100 8.70 13.47 13.84
N GLU A 101 8.94 13.07 15.09
CA GLU A 101 8.51 11.76 15.61
C GLU A 101 6.96 11.62 15.68
N TRP A 102 6.24 12.74 15.55
CA TRP A 102 4.77 12.79 15.44
C TRP A 102 4.25 12.66 14.00
N ASP A 103 5.14 12.63 12.99
CA ASP A 103 4.75 12.41 11.61
C ASP A 103 4.12 11.02 11.41
N ALA A 104 3.21 10.93 10.44
CA ALA A 104 2.52 9.71 10.12
C ALA A 104 3.49 8.65 9.56
N ILE A 105 3.45 7.44 10.14
CA ILE A 105 4.24 6.28 9.67
C ILE A 105 3.36 5.24 8.97
N SER A 106 2.07 5.20 9.33
CA SER A 106 1.10 4.32 8.70
C SER A 106 -0.33 4.81 8.89
N ILE A 107 -1.21 4.34 8.01
CA ILE A 107 -2.67 4.50 8.11
C ILE A 107 -3.34 3.14 7.91
N ASN A 108 -4.31 2.83 8.77
CA ASN A 108 -5.09 1.60 8.69
C ASN A 108 -6.58 1.89 8.87
N TYR A 109 -7.42 1.25 8.08
CA TYR A 109 -8.86 1.47 8.16
C TYR A 109 -9.56 0.47 9.06
N THR A 110 -10.56 0.95 9.77
CA THR A 110 -11.48 0.14 10.58
C THR A 110 -12.91 0.39 10.12
N SER A 111 -13.74 -0.66 10.07
CA SER A 111 -15.11 -0.58 9.57
C SER A 111 -16.03 0.30 10.43
N GLY A 112 -15.62 0.63 11.65
CA GLY A 112 -16.48 1.29 12.63
C GLY A 112 -17.77 0.50 12.92
N THR A 113 -18.65 1.08 13.73
CA THR A 113 -20.00 0.53 13.97
C THR A 113 -21.07 1.21 13.11
N THR A 114 -20.76 2.37 12.54
CA THR A 114 -21.65 3.21 11.73
C THR A 114 -20.84 4.02 10.72
N GLY A 115 -21.40 4.18 9.52
CA GLY A 115 -20.83 5.01 8.45
C GLY A 115 -19.66 4.35 7.70
N ASP A 116 -18.95 5.19 6.95
CA ASP A 116 -17.80 4.77 6.15
C ASP A 116 -16.59 4.38 7.04
N PRO A 117 -15.67 3.54 6.52
CA PRO A 117 -14.46 3.17 7.23
C PRO A 117 -13.64 4.38 7.70
N LYS A 118 -13.03 4.27 8.89
CA LYS A 118 -12.23 5.34 9.48
C LYS A 118 -10.75 5.01 9.42
N GLY A 119 -9.96 5.95 8.90
CA GLY A 119 -8.51 5.87 8.88
C GLY A 119 -7.91 6.17 10.25
N VAL A 120 -7.23 5.19 10.83
CA VAL A 120 -6.43 5.31 12.04
C VAL A 120 -4.99 5.58 11.62
N VAL A 121 -4.50 6.77 11.92
CA VAL A 121 -3.13 7.18 11.62
C VAL A 121 -2.25 6.91 12.83
N SER A 122 -1.17 6.18 12.61
CA SER A 122 -0.10 5.98 13.60
C SER A 122 1.08 6.88 13.23
N HIS A 123 1.79 7.34 14.26
CA HIS A 123 3.00 8.15 14.09
C HIS A 123 4.27 7.39 14.50
N HIS A 124 5.44 7.88 14.08
CA HIS A 124 6.73 7.21 14.33
C HIS A 124 6.98 6.87 15.80
N ARG A 125 6.80 7.85 16.70
CA ARG A 125 6.95 7.66 18.15
C ARG A 125 6.02 6.59 18.70
N GLY A 126 4.75 6.59 18.28
CA GLY A 126 3.75 5.66 18.77
C GLY A 126 4.07 4.23 18.36
N ALA A 127 4.49 4.05 17.11
CA ALA A 127 4.95 2.75 16.61
C ALA A 127 6.20 2.25 17.34
N TYR A 128 7.14 3.13 17.68
CA TYR A 128 8.36 2.77 18.42
C TYR A 128 8.08 2.39 19.87
N LEU A 129 7.22 3.12 20.58
CA LEU A 129 6.96 2.90 22.01
C LEU A 129 6.04 1.71 22.31
N LEU A 130 5.28 1.24 21.33
CA LEU A 130 4.39 0.07 21.44
C LEU A 130 5.08 -1.25 21.08
N ALA A 131 6.31 -1.19 20.56
CA ALA A 131 7.12 -2.35 20.17
C ALA A 131 7.80 -3.04 21.36
#